data_AF-A0A522BZX9-F1
#
_entry.id   AF-A0A522BZX9-F1
#
_cell.length_a   1.000
_cell.length_b   1.000
_cell.length_c   1.000
_cell.angle_alpha   90.00
_cell.angle_beta   90.00
_cell.angle_gamma   90.00
#
_symmetry.space_group_name_H-M   'P 1'
#
loop_
_entity.id
_entity.type
_entity.pdbx_description
1 polymer ?
#
loop_
_entity_poly.entity_id
_entity_poly.type
_entity_poly.pdbx_seq_one_letter_code
_entity_poly.pdbx_strand_id
1 'polypeptide(L)'
;MIDTDQAGDHETDEEIAMPPVMTRRRFLALGGGLAAVSATGTGALILRGNDPTRVLASSRQVLDVEATRRGVGAAVVERTLTAAPAQVVLGDRTVSTWAFGKLPGPEIRLSAGEVLRARVKNDLAEPTSV
;
A
#
# COMPACT_ATOMS: atom_id res chain seq x y z
N MET A 1 26.40 -52.55 -65.39
CA MET A 1 25.15 -52.33 -64.64
C MET A 1 25.59 -51.82 -63.29
N ILE A 2 25.48 -50.51 -63.11
CA ILE A 2 26.19 -49.67 -62.15
C ILE A 2 25.26 -49.41 -60.96
N ASP A 3 25.77 -49.64 -59.74
CA ASP A 3 25.50 -48.91 -58.46
C ASP A 3 24.04 -48.82 -57.95
N THR A 4 23.67 -48.78 -56.68
CA THR A 4 24.25 -48.42 -55.36
C THR A 4 23.29 -49.10 -54.35
N ASP A 5 23.73 -49.81 -53.30
CA ASP A 5 24.01 -49.30 -51.94
C ASP A 5 22.90 -48.38 -51.34
N GLN A 6 22.84 -48.35 -50.01
CA GLN A 6 21.98 -47.57 -49.09
C GLN A 6 21.09 -48.42 -48.18
N ALA A 7 21.76 -49.00 -47.17
CA ALA A 7 21.38 -48.80 -45.76
C ALA A 7 21.21 -47.29 -45.52
N GLY A 8 20.27 -46.78 -44.73
CA GLY A 8 19.88 -47.25 -43.41
C GLY A 8 20.31 -46.18 -42.41
N ASP A 9 19.66 -45.03 -42.48
CA ASP A 9 19.99 -43.82 -41.76
C ASP A 9 18.70 -43.09 -41.36
N HIS A 10 18.50 -43.07 -40.05
CA HIS A 10 17.44 -42.37 -39.37
C HIS A 10 17.76 -40.87 -39.37
N GLU A 11 17.17 -40.11 -40.27
CA GLU A 11 17.08 -38.66 -40.15
C GLU A 11 15.65 -38.29 -39.79
N THR A 12 15.38 -38.33 -38.48
CA THR A 12 14.21 -37.68 -37.91
C THR A 12 14.42 -36.18 -38.06
N ASP A 13 13.68 -35.56 -38.98
CA ASP A 13 13.47 -34.12 -39.00
C ASP A 13 12.89 -33.71 -37.64
N GLU A 14 13.76 -33.18 -36.78
CA GLU A 14 13.42 -32.55 -35.51
C GLU A 14 12.72 -31.24 -35.85
N GLU A 15 11.41 -31.30 -36.10
CA GLU A 15 10.55 -30.13 -36.13
C GLU A 15 10.62 -29.48 -34.75
N ILE A 16 11.52 -28.49 -34.63
CA ILE A 16 11.67 -27.65 -33.45
C ILE A 16 10.34 -26.94 -33.24
N ALA A 17 9.48 -27.58 -32.45
CA ALA A 17 8.25 -26.98 -31.95
C ALA A 17 8.63 -25.73 -31.16
N MET A 18 8.48 -24.57 -31.79
CA MET A 18 8.62 -23.29 -31.12
C MET A 18 7.73 -23.32 -29.87
N PRO A 19 8.28 -23.14 -28.65
CA PRO A 19 7.47 -23.23 -27.45
C PRO A 19 6.39 -22.13 -27.53
N PRO A 20 5.14 -22.44 -27.15
CA PRO A 20 4.06 -21.47 -27.23
C PRO A 20 4.46 -20.24 -26.43
N VAL A 21 4.57 -19.08 -27.08
CA VAL A 21 4.91 -17.82 -26.41
C VAL A 21 3.77 -17.49 -25.44
N MET A 22 3.96 -17.88 -24.18
CA MET A 22 2.97 -17.75 -23.14
C MET A 22 2.86 -16.28 -22.73
N THR A 23 1.84 -15.60 -23.24
CA THR A 23 1.53 -14.24 -22.80
C THR A 23 1.09 -14.29 -21.34
N ARG A 24 1.55 -13.32 -20.52
CA ARG A 24 1.28 -13.20 -19.07
C ARG A 24 -0.20 -13.40 -18.67
N ARG A 25 -1.11 -13.09 -19.59
CA ARG A 25 -2.56 -13.25 -19.47
C ARG A 25 -3.04 -14.71 -19.43
N ARG A 26 -2.38 -15.63 -20.14
CA ARG A 26 -2.70 -17.07 -20.12
C ARG A 26 -2.19 -17.77 -18.86
N PHE A 27 -1.07 -17.32 -18.29
CA PHE A 27 -0.53 -17.86 -17.05
C PHE A 27 -1.44 -17.53 -15.84
N LEU A 28 -1.99 -16.31 -15.78
CA LEU A 28 -2.93 -15.91 -14.72
C LEU A 28 -4.31 -16.57 -14.84
N ALA A 29 -4.71 -17.00 -16.05
CA ALA A 29 -5.95 -17.74 -16.25
C ALA A 29 -5.87 -19.19 -15.75
N LEU A 30 -4.66 -19.78 -15.70
CA LEU A 30 -4.46 -21.14 -15.19
C LEU A 30 -4.18 -21.22 -13.68
N GLY A 31 -3.69 -20.14 -13.05
CA GLY A 31 -3.36 -20.14 -11.62
C GLY A 31 -4.57 -20.05 -10.67
N GLY A 32 -5.79 -19.89 -11.20
CA GLY A 32 -6.99 -19.53 -10.43
C GLY A 32 -7.97 -20.66 -10.11
N GLY A 33 -7.63 -21.93 -10.31
CA GLY A 33 -8.58 -22.99 -9.95
C GLY A 33 -7.99 -24.38 -9.95
N LEU A 34 -7.81 -24.94 -8.75
CA LEU A 34 -7.97 -26.37 -8.42
C LEU A 34 -7.85 -26.52 -6.88
N ALA A 35 -8.97 -26.39 -6.17
CA ALA A 35 -9.18 -27.06 -4.89
C ALA A 35 -10.60 -27.63 -4.91
N ALA A 36 -10.67 -28.96 -4.91
CA ALA A 36 -11.86 -29.74 -5.18
C ALA A 36 -12.88 -29.70 -4.04
N VAL A 37 -14.13 -29.59 -4.47
CA VAL A 37 -15.43 -29.89 -3.85
C VAL A 37 -15.40 -30.77 -2.59
N SER A 38 -15.92 -30.24 -1.48
CA SER A 38 -16.67 -31.01 -0.49
C SER A 38 -17.97 -30.28 -0.13
N ALA A 39 -19.08 -30.87 -0.56
CA ALA A 39 -20.45 -30.78 -0.05
C ALA A 39 -21.10 -29.40 0.22
N THR A 40 -22.19 -29.14 -0.52
CA THR A 40 -23.29 -28.18 -0.24
C THR A 40 -22.93 -26.71 -0.07
N GLY A 41 -23.23 -25.94 -1.11
CA GLY A 41 -23.30 -24.48 -1.03
C GLY A 41 -23.06 -23.88 -2.40
N THR A 42 -24.11 -23.76 -3.21
CA THR A 42 -24.08 -23.02 -4.47
C THR A 42 -23.76 -21.55 -4.19
N GLY A 43 -22.48 -21.23 -4.05
CA GLY A 43 -21.98 -19.87 -4.03
C GLY A 43 -22.08 -19.30 -5.42
N ALA A 44 -23.25 -18.76 -5.78
CA ALA A 44 -23.44 -18.02 -7.01
C ALA A 44 -22.40 -16.89 -7.04
N LEU A 45 -21.40 -17.01 -7.92
CA LEU A 45 -20.48 -15.93 -8.24
C LEU A 45 -21.26 -14.88 -9.01
N ILE A 46 -21.97 -14.00 -8.30
CA ILE A 46 -22.54 -12.81 -8.89
C ILE A 46 -21.36 -11.91 -9.26
N LEU A 47 -21.05 -11.85 -10.56
CA LEU A 47 -20.23 -10.78 -11.13
C LEU A 47 -21.02 -9.47 -10.98
N ARG A 48 -21.04 -8.92 -9.76
CA ARG A 48 -21.54 -7.56 -9.53
C ARG A 48 -20.65 -6.63 -10.34
N GLY A 49 -21.27 -5.74 -11.10
CA GLY A 49 -20.58 -4.66 -11.80
C GLY A 49 -19.56 -4.03 -10.87
N ASN A 50 -18.33 -3.96 -11.34
CA ASN A 50 -17.22 -3.35 -10.61
C ASN A 50 -17.40 -1.84 -10.64
N ASP A 51 -18.40 -1.34 -9.92
CA ASP A 51 -18.41 0.04 -9.47
C ASP A 51 -17.40 0.12 -8.32
N PRO A 52 -16.25 0.80 -8.50
CA PRO A 52 -15.28 0.95 -7.42
C PRO A 52 -15.95 1.75 -6.30
N THR A 53 -16.43 1.03 -5.30
CA THR A 53 -17.01 1.64 -4.10
C THR A 53 -15.88 2.40 -3.41
N ARG A 54 -16.01 3.71 -3.31
CA ARG A 54 -14.99 4.57 -2.70
C ARG A 54 -14.84 4.20 -1.22
N VAL A 55 -13.63 3.78 -0.83
CA VAL A 55 -13.24 3.61 0.56
C VAL A 55 -12.66 4.94 1.05
N LEU A 56 -13.31 5.55 2.03
CA LEU A 56 -12.87 6.78 2.68
C LEU A 56 -12.00 6.44 3.91
N ALA A 57 -11.23 7.41 4.41
CA ALA A 57 -10.44 7.22 5.63
C ALA A 57 -11.29 6.86 6.87
N SER A 58 -12.55 7.30 6.90
CA SER A 58 -13.53 6.99 7.94
C SER A 58 -14.35 5.72 7.66
N SER A 59 -14.10 5.03 6.55
CA SER A 59 -14.81 3.79 6.23
C SER A 59 -14.51 2.70 7.25
N ARG A 60 -15.52 1.89 7.58
CA ARG A 60 -15.41 0.83 8.59
C ARG A 60 -14.29 -0.16 8.29
N GLN A 61 -14.09 -0.49 7.01
CA GLN A 61 -13.01 -1.36 6.56
C GLN A 61 -11.62 -0.79 6.94
N VAL A 62 -11.43 0.53 6.86
CA VAL A 62 -10.20 1.20 7.30
C VAL A 62 -10.12 1.19 8.81
N LEU A 63 -11.21 1.55 9.50
CA LEU A 63 -11.23 1.59 10.97
C LEU A 63 -10.93 0.24 11.63
N ASP A 64 -11.45 -0.86 11.08
CA ASP A 64 -11.21 -2.22 11.60
C ASP A 64 -9.72 -2.61 11.44
N VAL A 65 -9.10 -2.27 10.30
CA VAL A 65 -7.66 -2.50 10.09
C VAL A 65 -6.83 -1.58 10.98
N GLU A 66 -7.17 -0.29 11.07
CA GLU A 66 -6.48 0.67 11.94
C GLU A 66 -6.63 0.32 13.43
N ALA A 67 -7.72 -0.35 13.83
CA ALA A 67 -7.89 -0.85 15.19
C ALA A 67 -6.86 -1.95 15.53
N THR A 68 -6.48 -2.79 14.57
CA THR A 68 -5.44 -3.81 14.78
C THR A 68 -4.03 -3.24 14.86
N ARG A 69 -3.77 -2.08 14.25
CA ARG A 69 -2.49 -1.36 14.35
C ARG A 69 -2.25 -0.77 15.75
N ARG A 70 -3.31 -0.42 16.48
CA ARG A 70 -3.17 0.10 17.85
C ARG A 70 -3.01 -1.09 18.81
N GLY A 71 -1.82 -1.27 19.35
CA GLY A 71 -1.61 -2.24 20.42
C GLY A 71 -2.53 -1.95 21.61
N VAL A 72 -3.16 -2.99 22.16
CA VAL A 72 -3.90 -2.86 23.43
C VAL A 72 -2.91 -2.41 24.51
N GLY A 73 -3.20 -1.29 25.17
CA GLY A 73 -2.31 -0.71 26.18
C GLY A 73 -1.10 0.05 25.63
N ALA A 74 -1.08 0.41 24.34
CA ALA A 74 -0.04 1.25 23.75
C ALA A 74 0.17 2.53 24.57
N ALA A 75 1.43 2.88 24.86
CA ALA A 75 1.76 4.09 25.57
C ALA A 75 1.29 5.31 24.77
N VAL A 76 0.61 6.23 25.44
CA VAL A 76 0.08 7.45 24.81
C VAL A 76 0.99 8.61 25.17
N VAL A 77 1.58 9.24 24.16
CA VAL A 77 2.36 10.47 24.30
C VAL A 77 1.45 11.65 23.97
N GLU A 78 1.14 12.48 24.97
CA GLU A 78 0.28 13.66 24.78
C GLU A 78 1.11 14.92 24.50
N ARG A 79 0.74 15.68 23.48
CA ARG A 79 1.38 16.96 23.15
C ARG A 79 0.35 18.00 22.75
N THR A 80 0.50 19.21 23.28
CA THR A 80 -0.27 20.37 22.82
C THR A 80 0.62 21.22 21.91
N LEU A 81 0.16 21.45 20.69
CA LEU A 81 0.82 22.27 19.68
C LEU A 81 0.01 23.54 19.49
N THR A 82 0.55 24.68 19.92
CA THR A 82 -0.12 25.98 19.77
C THR A 82 0.49 26.73 18.60
N ALA A 83 -0.23 26.82 17.48
CA ALA A 83 0.15 27.67 16.35
C ALA A 83 -0.10 29.14 16.73
N ALA A 84 0.94 29.97 16.74
CA ALA A 84 0.83 31.38 17.05
C ALA A 84 1.85 32.22 16.26
N PRO A 85 1.64 33.54 16.11
CA PRO A 85 2.66 34.43 15.60
C PRO A 85 3.87 34.46 16.56
N ALA A 86 5.07 34.46 16.00
CA ALA A 86 6.33 34.43 16.72
C ALA A 86 7.35 35.37 16.07
N GLN A 87 8.19 35.98 16.89
CA GLN A 87 9.38 36.70 16.45
C GLN A 87 10.59 35.79 16.60
N VAL A 88 11.36 35.61 15.52
CA VAL A 88 12.50 34.71 15.51
C VAL A 88 13.75 35.44 15.03
N VAL A 89 14.84 35.24 15.74
CA VAL A 89 16.15 35.79 15.36
C VAL A 89 16.86 34.78 14.45
N LEU A 90 17.17 35.20 13.23
CA LEU A 90 17.87 34.44 12.20
C LEU A 90 19.15 35.18 11.84
N GLY A 91 20.26 34.80 12.48
CA GLY A 91 21.52 35.53 12.37
C GLY A 91 21.37 36.94 12.97
N ASP A 92 21.56 37.96 12.15
CA ASP A 92 21.44 39.37 12.50
C ASP A 92 20.03 39.95 12.26
N ARG A 93 19.09 39.16 11.74
CA ARG A 93 17.73 39.62 11.41
C ARG A 93 16.70 39.08 12.40
N THR A 94 15.74 39.93 12.78
CA THR A 94 14.51 39.48 13.46
C THR A 94 13.38 39.42 12.43
N VAL A 95 12.71 38.27 12.34
CA VAL A 95 11.61 38.04 11.41
C VAL A 95 10.34 37.65 12.14
N SER A 96 9.22 38.23 11.69
CA SER A 96 7.88 37.82 12.10
C SER A 96 7.48 36.58 11.30
N THR A 97 7.10 35.51 11.98
CA THR A 97 6.65 34.25 11.36
C THR A 97 5.60 33.59 12.25
N TRP A 98 5.18 32.37 11.91
CA TRP A 98 4.32 31.54 12.74
C TRP A 98 5.10 30.33 13.24
N ALA A 99 4.81 29.90 14.47
CA ALA A 99 5.47 28.77 15.07
C ALA A 99 4.53 27.98 15.99
N PHE A 100 4.85 26.71 16.20
CA PHE A 100 4.31 25.92 17.29
C PHE A 100 5.16 26.16 18.56
N GLY A 101 4.95 27.31 19.22
CA GLY A 101 5.79 27.76 20.32
C GLY A 101 7.08 28.44 19.84
N LYS A 102 8.25 27.82 20.09
CA LYS A 102 9.56 28.33 19.64
C LYS A 102 9.95 27.77 18.26
N LEU A 103 11.04 28.26 17.68
CA LEU A 103 11.55 27.80 16.39
C LEU A 103 12.98 27.24 16.54
N PRO A 104 13.24 25.95 16.24
CA PRO A 104 12.26 24.91 15.84
C PRO A 104 11.24 24.59 16.93
N GLY A 105 10.07 24.09 16.51
CA GLY A 105 9.01 23.65 17.42
C GLY A 105 9.45 22.53 18.37
N PRO A 106 8.65 22.20 19.39
CA PRO A 106 8.97 21.14 20.34
C PRO A 106 9.12 19.80 19.63
N GLU A 107 10.19 19.07 19.97
CA GLU A 107 10.43 17.74 19.45
C GLU A 107 9.36 16.76 19.96
N ILE A 108 8.81 15.96 19.04
CA ILE A 108 7.94 14.85 19.36
C ILE A 108 8.69 13.56 19.03
N ARG A 109 9.06 12.82 20.06
CA ARG A 109 9.75 11.54 19.95
C ARG A 109 8.81 10.42 20.37
N LEU A 110 8.74 9.37 19.55
CA LEU A 110 7.90 8.20 19.73
C LEU A 110 8.69 6.94 19.38
N SER A 111 8.38 5.85 20.06
CA SER A 111 8.82 4.50 19.70
C SER A 111 7.76 3.79 18.85
N ALA A 112 8.17 2.76 18.11
CA ALA A 112 7.22 1.95 17.35
C ALA A 112 6.17 1.32 18.28
N GLY A 113 4.89 1.47 17.94
CA GLY A 113 3.77 0.99 18.74
C GLY A 113 3.22 1.99 19.76
N GLU A 114 3.88 3.14 19.98
CA GLU A 114 3.31 4.22 20.78
C GLU A 114 2.27 5.04 19.99
N VAL A 115 1.36 5.69 20.71
CA VAL A 115 0.32 6.53 20.13
C VAL A 115 0.54 7.98 20.49
N LEU A 116 0.71 8.84 19.49
CA LEU A 116 0.69 10.29 19.68
C LEU A 116 -0.75 10.78 19.81
N ARG A 117 -1.04 11.51 20.89
CA ARG A 117 -2.23 12.34 21.01
C ARG A 117 -1.84 13.81 20.92
N ALA A 118 -1.91 14.35 19.71
CA ALA A 118 -1.65 15.77 19.47
C ALA A 118 -2.95 16.58 19.61
N ARG A 119 -2.91 17.61 20.46
CA ARG A 119 -3.95 18.64 20.54
C ARG A 119 -3.42 19.90 19.87
N VAL A 120 -4.02 20.28 18.75
CA VAL A 120 -3.67 21.53 18.06
C VAL A 120 -4.55 22.66 18.57
N LYS A 121 -3.92 23.73 19.05
CA LYS A 121 -4.56 25.00 19.37
C LYS A 121 -4.15 26.01 18.30
N ASN A 122 -5.12 26.61 17.62
CA ASN A 122 -4.85 27.62 16.62
C ASN A 122 -5.11 29.02 17.21
N ASP A 123 -4.03 29.76 17.49
CA ASP A 123 -4.08 31.16 17.93
C ASP A 123 -3.73 32.11 16.76
N LEU A 124 -3.75 31.63 15.52
CA LEU A 124 -3.64 32.46 14.31
C LEU A 124 -5.01 33.03 13.93
N ALA A 125 -5.00 34.12 13.16
CA ALA A 125 -6.22 34.70 12.60
C ALA A 125 -6.85 33.80 11.52
N GLU A 126 -6.03 33.01 10.83
CA GLU A 126 -6.45 32.13 9.75
C GLU A 126 -6.65 30.69 10.23
N PRO A 127 -7.58 29.91 9.64
CA PRO A 127 -7.69 28.48 9.91
C PRO A 127 -6.39 27.72 9.58
N THR A 128 -6.05 26.71 10.38
CA THR A 128 -4.85 25.89 10.15
C THR A 128 -5.06 24.44 10.56
N SER A 129 -4.21 23.54 10.05
CA SER A 129 -4.17 22.11 10.32
C SER A 129 -2.73 21.58 10.35
N VAL A 130 -2.53 20.36 10.86
CA VAL A 130 -1.25 19.62 10.85
C VAL A 130 -1.40 18.27 10.18
#